data_AF-A0ABD6VLQ9-F1
#
_entry.id   AF-A0ABD6VLQ9-F1
#
_cell.length_a   1.000
_cell.length_b   1.000
_cell.length_c   1.000
_cell.angle_alpha   90.00
_cell.angle_beta   90.00
_cell.angle_gamma   90.00
#
_symmetry.space_group_name_H-M   'P 1'
#
loop_
_entity.id
_entity.type
_entity.pdbx_description
1 polymer ?
#
loop_
_entity_poly.entity_id
_entity_poly.type
_entity_poly.pdbx_seq_one_letter_code
_entity_poly.pdbx_strand_id
1 'polypeptide(L)' 'MTLAVVILSNALGYAPHNGKPNPPSAINLKGRWLEVSGFITGMPITVTVERGRIVIETEINL' A
#
# COMPACT_ATOMS: atom_id res chain seq x y z
N MET A 1 -0.54 5.16 -13.69
CA MET A 1 -0.98 5.21 -12.28
C MET A 1 0.13 4.82 -11.28
N THR A 2 0.09 5.37 -10.05
CA THR A 2 0.87 4.91 -8.88
C THR A 2 -0.09 4.63 -7.72
N LEU A 3 0.06 3.49 -7.06
CA LEU A 3 -0.66 3.15 -5.82
C LEU A 3 0.35 2.97 -4.69
N ALA A 4 0.13 3.66 -3.57
CA ALA A 4 0.95 3.54 -2.37
C ALA A 4 0.13 2.90 -1.24
N VAL A 5 0.58 1.76 -0.74
CA VAL A 5 0.00 1.09 0.44
C VAL A 5 0.92 1.34 1.62
N VAL A 6 0.42 2.00 2.66
CA VAL A 6 1.17 2.29 3.89
C VAL A 6 0.98 1.13 4.87
N ILE A 7 2.08 0.53 5.29
CA ILE A 7 2.11 -0.53 6.30
C ILE A 7 2.53 0.11 7.62
N LEU A 8 1.59 0.16 8.57
CA LEU A 8 1.87 0.57 9.94
C LEU A 8 2.58 -0.60 10.63
N SER A 9 3.90 -0.47 10.83
CA SER A 9 4.66 -1.41 11.65
C SER A 9 4.86 -0.81 13.04
N ASN A 10 4.36 -1.50 14.07
CA ASN A 10 4.61 -1.14 15.46
C ASN A 10 5.99 -1.69 15.86
N ALA A 11 7.06 -1.20 15.23
CA ALA A 11 8.40 -1.71 15.49
C ALA A 11 9.04 -0.93 16.64
N LEU A 12 9.12 -1.55 17.83
CA LEU A 12 9.90 -1.09 18.99
C LEU A 12 11.43 -1.10 18.75
N GLY A 13 11.90 -1.32 17.51
CA GLY A 13 13.30 -1.65 17.21
C GLY A 13 13.93 -0.96 16.01
N TYR A 14 13.27 0.02 15.37
CA TYR A 14 13.93 0.81 14.33
C TYR A 14 14.63 2.03 14.92
N ALA A 15 15.95 2.06 14.83
CA ALA A 15 16.75 3.22 15.22
C ALA A 15 16.47 4.39 14.26
N PRO A 16 16.11 5.59 14.77
CA PRO A 16 15.84 6.74 13.91
C PRO A 16 17.13 7.20 13.21
N HIS A 17 17.07 7.37 11.89
CA HIS A 17 18.18 7.90 11.12
C HIS A 17 18.41 9.36 11.52
N ASN A 18 19.49 9.63 12.27
CA ASN A 18 19.83 10.97 12.77
C ASN A 18 18.70 11.65 13.57
N GLY A 19 17.88 10.88 14.30
CA GLY A 19 16.75 11.41 15.08
C GLY A 19 15.53 11.82 14.25
N LYS A 20 15.53 11.62 12.92
CA LYS A 20 14.33 11.76 12.10
C LYS A 20 13.44 10.52 12.27
N PRO A 21 12.12 10.68 12.45
CA PRO A 21 11.18 9.57 12.36
C PRO A 21 11.40 8.85 11.04
N ASN A 22 11.53 7.52 11.07
CA ASN A 22 11.63 6.76 9.84
C ASN A 22 10.32 6.94 9.06
N PRO A 23 10.34 7.19 7.74
CA PRO A 23 9.12 7.26 6.98
C PRO A 23 8.36 5.93 7.13
N PRO A 24 7.01 5.97 7.16
CA PRO A 24 6.21 4.75 7.21
C PRO A 24 6.65 3.79 6.09
N SER A 25 6.72 2.50 6.41
CA SER A 25 7.00 1.50 5.38
C SER A 25 5.86 1.52 4.36
N ALA A 26 6.20 1.66 3.08
CA ALA A 26 5.22 1.77 2.02
C ALA A 26 5.57 0.86 0.83
N ILE A 27 4.56 0.21 0.27
CA ILE A 27 4.65 -0.52 -1.00
C ILE A 27 4.14 0.40 -2.10
N ASN A 28 4.97 0.67 -3.10
CA ASN A 28 4.62 1.52 -4.23
C ASN A 28 4.47 0.66 -5.50
N LEU A 29 3.24 0.52 -5.99
CA LEU A 29 2.93 -0.15 -7.25
C LEU A 29 2.78 0.89 -8.36
N LYS A 30 3.35 0.61 -9.53
CA LYS A 30 3.30 1.51 -10.68
C LYS A 30 3.03 0.75 -11.98
N GLY A 31 2.41 1.44 -12.93
CA GLY A 31 2.26 0.97 -14.31
C GLY A 31 0.85 1.17 -14.85
N ARG A 32 0.70 0.91 -16.16
CA ARG A 32 -0.59 0.95 -16.86
C ARG A 32 -1.49 -0.25 -16.50
N TRP A 33 -0.88 -1.36 -16.09
CA TRP A 33 -1.60 -2.57 -15.69
C TRP A 33 -2.57 -2.33 -14.53
N LEU A 34 -2.30 -1.36 -13.64
CA LEU A 34 -3.21 -0.98 -12.56
C LEU A 34 -4.55 -0.47 -13.10
N GLU A 35 -4.52 0.45 -14.06
CA GLU A 35 -5.72 1.00 -14.70
C GLU A 35 -6.47 -0.09 -15.47
N VAL A 36 -5.74 -0.96 -16.19
CA VAL A 36 -6.32 -2.10 -16.92
C VAL A 36 -6.96 -3.13 -15.97
N SER A 37 -6.46 -3.24 -14.74
CA SER A 37 -7.00 -4.14 -13.71
C SER A 37 -8.13 -3.52 -12.89
N GLY A 38 -8.61 -2.32 -13.26
CA GLY A 38 -9.75 -1.67 -12.60
C GLY A 38 -9.38 -0.71 -11.47
N PHE A 39 -8.10 -0.50 -11.18
CA PHE A 39 -7.70 0.53 -10.23
C PHE A 39 -7.85 1.91 -10.88
N ILE A 40 -8.70 2.76 -10.31
CA ILE A 40 -8.93 4.12 -10.79
C ILE A 40 -8.62 5.11 -9.67
N THR A 41 -7.95 6.20 -10.01
CA THR A 41 -7.64 7.27 -9.05
C THR A 41 -8.92 7.84 -8.44
N GLY A 42 -8.95 7.97 -7.11
CA GLY A 42 -10.09 8.50 -6.39
C GLY A 42 -11.16 7.46 -6.03
N MET A 43 -10.98 6.19 -6.40
CA MET A 43 -11.84 5.10 -5.94
C MET A 43 -11.33 4.50 -4.62
N PRO A 44 -12.24 4.05 -3.75
CA PRO A 44 -11.86 3.26 -2.59
C PRO A 44 -11.25 1.93 -3.02
N ILE A 45 -10.27 1.49 -2.24
CA ILE A 45 -9.65 0.17 -2.36
C ILE A 45 -9.65 -0.50 -1.00
N THR A 46 -9.70 -1.82 -1.00
CA THR A 46 -9.53 -2.64 0.20
C THR A 46 -8.14 -3.23 0.19
N VAL A 47 -7.45 -3.14 1.33
CA VAL A 47 -6.15 -3.78 1.55
C VAL A 47 -6.32 -4.77 2.70
N THR A 48 -6.07 -6.04 2.44
CA THR A 48 -6.12 -7.10 3.45
C THR A 48 -4.78 -7.81 3.54
N VAL A 49 -4.44 -8.22 4.77
CA VAL A 49 -3.26 -9.05 5.04
C VAL A 49 -3.75 -10.47 5.28
N GLU A 50 -3.33 -11.38 4.40
CA GLU A 50 -3.56 -12.80 4.56
C GLU A 50 -2.25 -13.50 4.92
N ARG A 51 -2.32 -14.80 5.26
CA ARG A 51 -1.14 -15.58 5.59
C ARG A 51 -0.19 -15.66 4.40
N GLY A 52 0.91 -14.92 4.46
CA GLY A 52 1.98 -14.92 3.45
C GLY A 52 1.77 -13.99 2.27
N ARG A 53 0.72 -13.15 2.26
CA ARG A 53 0.46 -12.21 1.16
C ARG A 53 -0.35 -10.99 1.59
N ILE A 54 -0.21 -9.91 0.82
CA ILE A 54 -1.08 -8.74 0.88
C ILE A 54 -1.98 -8.80 -0.33
N VAL A 55 -3.28 -8.67 -0.11
CA VAL A 55 -4.29 -8.63 -1.17
C VAL A 55 -4.81 -7.19 -1.27
N ILE A 56 -4.85 -6.68 -2.49
CA ILE A 56 -5.31 -5.32 -2.80
C ILE A 56 -6.42 -5.47 -3.82
N GLU A 57 -7.62 -5.04 -3.44
CA GLU A 57 -8.83 -5.15 -4.26
C GLU A 57 -9.44 -3.77 -4.44
N THR A 58 -10.00 -3.52 -5.62
CA THR A 58 -10.84 -2.35 -5.86
C THR A 58 -12.30 -2.74 -5.63
N GLU A 59 -13.08 -1.86 -5.03
CA GLU A 59 -14.54 -2.04 -4.95
C GLU A 59 -15.16 -1.82 -6.34
N ILE A 60 -15.05 -2.84 -7.20
CA ILE A 60 -15.79 -2.88 -8.45
C ILE A 60 -17.22 -3.27 -8.07
N ASN A 61 -18.09 -2.27 -7.89
CA ASN A 61 -19.53 -2.50 -7.92
C ASN A 61 -19.89 -2.86 -9.37
N LEU A 62 -19.98 -4.17 -9.66
CA LEU A 62 -20.48 -4.72 -10.90
C LEU A 62 -22.00 -4.53 -11.02
#